data_AF-A0A5C6MRM0-F1
#
_entry.id   AF-A0A5C6MRM0-F1
#
_cell.length_a   1.000
_cell.length_b   1.000
_cell.length_c   1.000
_cell.angle_alpha   90.00
_cell.angle_beta   90.00
_cell.angle_gamma   90.00
#
_symmetry.space_group_name_H-M   'P 1'
#
loop_
_entity.id
_entity.type
_entity.pdbx_description
1 polymer ?
#
loop_
_entity_poly.entity_id
_entity_poly.type
_entity_poly.pdbx_seq_one_letter_code
_entity_poly.pdbx_strand_id
1 'polypeptide(L)'
;MRLVGPLLFLRFVPDTYANSPVSNAIFRDWLTESARLISKSGHTVEWVTPLGLPIIQPYHRTRNQVLKSILQYISVKINHDTNEKPDTVKQKNAFPPNFIHSLDSTHMMMTALGCYSAGLTYVSVHDCFWTHALTVDTMNKVCREQFVALHSQPILQELSNFLLEKYCSSLPSDTRTKKYQEYRKLRLLLANVPQTGQFELSANPTTTLLLFRTAERRSQFERQHD
;
A
#
# COMPACT_ATOMS: atom_id res chain seq x y z
N MET A 1 -1.68 13.10 35.23
CA MET A 1 -2.69 12.55 34.30
C MET A 1 -2.34 11.08 34.07
N ARG A 2 -2.89 10.17 34.90
CA ARG A 2 -2.51 8.75 34.94
C ARG A 2 -3.40 7.98 33.94
N LEU A 3 -2.78 7.40 32.92
CA LEU A 3 -3.40 6.41 32.05
C LEU A 3 -3.39 5.07 32.79
N VAL A 4 -4.55 4.61 33.25
CA VAL A 4 -4.73 3.30 33.90
C VAL A 4 -5.74 2.51 33.06
N GLY A 5 -5.27 1.53 32.31
CA GLY A 5 -6.12 0.60 31.54
C GLY A 5 -5.30 -0.30 30.61
N PRO A 6 -5.60 -1.61 30.53
CA PRO A 6 -4.78 -2.61 29.83
C PRO A 6 -4.78 -2.41 28.31
N LEU A 7 -3.58 -2.44 27.75
CA LEU A 7 -3.27 -2.30 26.32
C LEU A 7 -3.79 -3.51 25.54
N LEU A 8 -4.83 -3.34 24.72
CA LEU A 8 -5.26 -4.34 23.74
C LEU A 8 -4.45 -4.16 22.44
N PHE A 9 -3.66 -5.18 22.09
CA PHE A 9 -2.87 -5.24 20.87
C PHE A 9 -3.67 -5.98 19.79
N LEU A 10 -4.20 -5.26 18.79
CA LEU A 10 -4.87 -5.85 17.63
C LEU A 10 -3.92 -5.86 16.46
N ARG A 11 -3.45 -7.05 16.06
CA ARG A 11 -2.74 -7.25 14.79
C ARG A 11 -3.77 -7.63 13.73
N PHE A 12 -4.03 -6.75 12.78
CA PHE A 12 -4.90 -7.06 11.65
C PHE A 12 -4.07 -7.77 10.58
N VAL A 13 -4.39 -9.04 10.30
CA VAL A 13 -3.90 -9.75 9.12
C VAL A 13 -5.05 -9.72 8.12
N PRO A 14 -4.95 -8.97 7.01
CA PRO A 14 -6.03 -8.94 6.02
C PRO A 14 -6.12 -10.30 5.33
N ASP A 15 -7.11 -11.12 5.72
CA ASP A 15 -7.47 -12.38 5.04
C ASP A 15 -8.14 -12.14 3.67
N THR A 16 -8.33 -10.89 3.26
CA THR A 16 -8.98 -10.52 2.00
C THR A 16 -8.14 -10.77 0.76
N TYR A 17 -6.86 -11.10 0.96
CA TYR A 17 -5.98 -11.64 -0.07
C TYR A 17 -5.77 -13.17 0.08
N ALA A 18 -6.42 -13.85 1.02
CA ALA A 18 -6.23 -15.30 1.27
C ALA A 18 -6.88 -16.22 0.21
N ASN A 19 -7.28 -15.70 -0.95
CA ASN A 19 -7.77 -16.50 -2.07
C ASN A 19 -6.59 -17.06 -2.87
N SER A 20 -6.11 -18.25 -2.52
CA SER A 20 -5.07 -19.02 -3.20
C SER A 20 -3.72 -18.28 -3.35
N PRO A 21 -2.57 -18.88 -2.96
CA PRO A 21 -1.24 -18.33 -3.23
C PRO A 21 -1.04 -17.86 -4.69
N VAL A 22 -1.78 -18.47 -5.62
CA VAL A 22 -1.76 -18.17 -7.06
C VAL A 22 -2.35 -16.79 -7.39
N SER A 23 -3.46 -16.38 -6.78
CA SER A 23 -4.09 -15.07 -7.09
C SER A 23 -3.21 -13.90 -6.62
N ASN A 24 -2.62 -14.03 -5.43
CA ASN A 24 -1.68 -13.05 -4.90
C ASN A 24 -0.41 -12.94 -5.74
N ALA A 25 0.07 -14.07 -6.26
CA ALA A 25 1.20 -14.08 -7.18
C ALA A 25 0.86 -13.31 -8.47
N ILE A 26 -0.30 -13.59 -9.09
CA ILE A 26 -0.73 -12.91 -10.32
C ILE A 26 -0.87 -11.40 -10.10
N PHE A 27 -1.51 -10.97 -9.02
CA PHE A 27 -1.66 -9.57 -8.69
C PHE A 27 -0.31 -8.87 -8.46
N ARG A 28 0.56 -9.48 -7.66
CA ARG A 28 1.90 -8.96 -7.39
C ARG A 28 2.75 -8.88 -8.66
N ASP A 29 2.66 -9.87 -9.52
CA ASP A 29 3.39 -9.92 -10.78
C ASP A 29 2.87 -8.85 -11.75
N TRP A 30 1.56 -8.63 -11.80
CA TRP A 30 0.96 -7.55 -12.59
C TRP A 30 1.46 -6.17 -12.16
N LEU A 31 1.48 -5.88 -10.85
CA LEU A 31 2.04 -4.63 -10.33
C LEU A 31 3.54 -4.52 -10.66
N THR A 32 4.30 -5.58 -10.39
CA THR A 32 5.77 -5.59 -10.59
C THR A 32 6.14 -5.36 -12.06
N GLU A 33 5.47 -6.04 -12.99
CA GLU A 33 5.73 -5.91 -14.42
C GLU A 33 5.28 -4.54 -14.95
N SER A 34 4.16 -4.00 -14.45
CA SER A 34 3.70 -2.64 -14.79
C SER A 34 4.74 -1.60 -14.38
N ALA A 35 5.20 -1.65 -13.12
CA ALA A 35 6.23 -0.75 -12.61
C ALA A 35 7.56 -0.88 -13.37
N ARG A 36 7.94 -2.10 -13.77
CA ARG A 36 9.14 -2.34 -14.58
C ARG A 36 9.05 -1.63 -15.93
N LEU A 37 7.92 -1.75 -16.62
CA LEU A 37 7.72 -1.15 -17.94
C LEU A 37 7.61 0.37 -17.87
N ILE A 38 6.89 0.91 -16.87
CA ILE A 38 6.83 2.36 -16.60
C ILE A 38 8.23 2.92 -16.34
N SER A 39 9.00 2.30 -15.45
CA SER A 39 10.37 2.75 -15.15
C SER A 39 11.32 2.69 -16.34
N LYS A 40 11.20 1.66 -17.20
CA LYS A 40 11.98 1.58 -18.44
C LYS A 40 11.69 2.70 -19.43
N SER A 41 10.46 3.20 -19.46
CA SER A 41 10.08 4.37 -20.26
C SER A 41 10.71 5.67 -19.77
N GLY A 42 11.32 5.67 -18.57
CA GLY A 42 11.95 6.84 -17.96
C GLY A 42 11.11 7.55 -16.91
N HIS A 43 9.93 7.02 -16.56
CA HIS A 43 9.04 7.63 -15.56
C HIS A 43 9.08 6.87 -14.22
N THR A 44 8.88 7.58 -13.12
CA THR A 44 8.62 6.95 -11.81
C THR A 44 7.20 6.44 -11.74
N VAL A 45 6.94 5.44 -10.90
CA VAL A 45 5.56 4.96 -10.69
C VAL A 45 4.82 5.93 -9.77
N GLU A 46 3.59 6.22 -10.17
CA GLU A 46 2.68 7.12 -9.47
C GLU A 46 1.27 6.53 -9.51
N TRP A 47 0.49 6.79 -8.47
CA TRP A 47 -0.93 6.45 -8.40
C TRP A 47 -1.65 7.40 -7.44
N VAL A 48 -2.98 7.30 -7.39
CA VAL A 48 -3.83 8.05 -6.48
C VAL A 48 -4.60 7.06 -5.61
N THR A 49 -4.69 7.31 -4.30
CA THR A 49 -5.50 6.46 -3.41
C THR A 49 -6.99 6.70 -3.64
N PRO A 50 -7.88 5.79 -3.19
CA PRO A 50 -9.34 6.01 -3.25
C PRO A 50 -9.82 7.29 -2.51
N LEU A 51 -9.02 7.83 -1.59
CA LEU A 51 -9.28 9.12 -0.94
C LEU A 51 -8.72 10.34 -1.71
N GLY A 52 -8.19 10.15 -2.93
CA GLY A 52 -7.66 11.21 -3.76
C GLY A 52 -6.23 11.65 -3.41
N LEU A 53 -5.48 10.89 -2.61
CA LEU A 53 -4.11 11.25 -2.25
C LEU A 53 -3.12 10.78 -3.31
N PRO A 54 -2.36 11.67 -3.97
CA PRO A 54 -1.34 11.27 -4.94
C PRO A 54 -0.11 10.68 -4.24
N ILE A 55 0.40 9.57 -4.77
CA ILE A 55 1.59 8.88 -4.28
C ILE A 55 2.58 8.71 -5.42
N ILE A 56 3.85 9.02 -5.14
CA ILE A 56 4.97 8.96 -6.08
C ILE A 56 6.09 8.13 -5.46
N GLN A 57 6.68 7.21 -6.21
CA GLN A 57 7.87 6.48 -5.77
C GLN A 57 9.16 7.27 -6.06
N PRO A 58 9.90 7.75 -5.04
CA PRO A 58 11.04 8.65 -5.23
C PRO A 58 12.35 7.92 -5.62
N TYR A 59 12.27 6.73 -6.20
CA TYR A 59 13.43 5.89 -6.47
C TYR A 59 14.09 6.24 -7.81
N HIS A 60 15.16 7.02 -7.72
CA HIS A 60 16.03 7.38 -8.84
C HIS A 60 17.40 6.70 -8.70
N ARG A 61 18.14 6.59 -9.81
CA ARG A 61 19.49 6.05 -9.80
C ARG A 61 20.42 6.96 -9.00
N THR A 62 21.30 6.33 -8.26
CA THR A 62 22.34 7.06 -7.54
C THR A 62 23.38 7.59 -8.52
N ARG A 63 23.73 8.87 -8.37
CA ARG A 63 24.83 9.51 -9.09
C ARG A 63 26.03 9.66 -8.16
N ASN A 64 27.21 9.24 -8.62
CA ASN A 64 28.46 9.59 -7.94
C ASN A 64 29.04 10.84 -8.61
N GLN A 65 29.22 11.91 -7.85
CA GLN A 65 29.86 13.12 -8.30
C GLN A 65 31.23 13.23 -7.64
N VAL A 66 32.28 13.24 -8.45
CA VAL A 66 33.64 13.48 -7.96
C VAL A 66 33.91 14.98 -8.03
N LEU A 67 34.05 15.60 -6.87
CA LEU A 67 34.44 17.00 -6.72
C LEU A 67 35.96 17.09 -6.60
N LYS A 68 36.59 17.73 -7.57
CA LYS A 68 38.02 18.02 -7.52
C LYS A 68 38.25 19.28 -6.71
N SER A 69 38.89 19.14 -5.55
CA SER A 69 39.45 20.26 -4.80
C SER A 69 40.93 20.43 -5.12
N ILE A 70 41.52 21.56 -4.69
CA ILE A 70 42.94 21.88 -4.89
C ILE A 70 43.85 20.83 -4.23
N LEU A 71 43.38 20.19 -3.14
CA LEU A 71 44.16 19.25 -2.33
C LEU A 71 43.78 17.77 -2.51
N GLN A 72 42.56 17.45 -2.96
CA GLN A 72 42.08 16.07 -3.07
C GLN A 72 40.84 15.93 -3.96
N TYR A 73 40.54 14.69 -4.33
CA TYR A 73 39.29 14.30 -4.99
C TYR A 73 38.31 13.77 -3.94
N ILE A 74 37.12 14.38 -3.85
CA ILE A 74 36.05 13.95 -2.94
C ILE A 74 34.94 13.31 -3.78
N SER A 75 34.62 12.05 -3.53
CA SER A 75 33.50 11.36 -4.19
C SER A 75 32.25 11.47 -3.33
N VAL A 76 31.22 12.17 -3.84
CA VAL A 76 29.93 12.35 -3.18
C VAL A 76 28.89 11.49 -3.88
N LYS A 77 28.17 10.68 -3.11
CA LYS A 77 27.11 9.79 -3.60
C LYS A 77 25.75 10.46 -3.39
N ILE A 78 25.12 10.91 -4.48
CA ILE A 78 23.82 11.58 -4.47
C ILE A 78 22.74 10.53 -4.71
N ASN A 79 21.98 10.20 -3.66
CA ASN A 79 21.03 9.08 -3.66
C ASN A 79 19.59 9.47 -4.06
N HIS A 80 19.27 10.75 -4.18
CA HIS A 80 17.89 11.25 -4.37
C HIS A 80 17.81 12.42 -5.36
N ASP A 81 18.52 12.33 -6.49
CA ASP A 81 18.38 13.31 -7.57
C ASP A 81 17.16 12.98 -8.44
N THR A 82 16.15 13.84 -8.44
CA THR A 82 14.92 13.68 -9.26
C THR A 82 15.19 13.88 -10.75
N ASN A 83 16.35 14.42 -11.13
CA ASN A 83 16.76 14.56 -12.53
C ASN A 83 17.40 13.28 -13.07
N GLU A 84 17.78 12.35 -12.19
CA GLU A 84 18.34 11.07 -12.60
C GLU A 84 17.26 10.13 -13.15
N LYS A 85 17.68 9.13 -13.93
CA LYS A 85 16.72 8.14 -14.42
C LYS A 85 16.15 7.31 -13.26
N PRO A 86 14.89 6.85 -13.35
CA PRO A 86 14.32 5.96 -12.35
C PRO A 86 15.15 4.69 -12.15
N ASP A 87 15.26 4.25 -10.90
CA ASP A 87 15.86 2.95 -10.56
C ASP A 87 14.82 1.85 -10.76
N THR A 88 14.86 1.18 -11.92
CA THR A 88 13.89 0.15 -12.31
C THR A 88 13.80 -1.01 -11.33
N VAL A 89 14.88 -1.36 -10.62
CA VAL A 89 14.84 -2.46 -9.64
C VAL A 89 14.09 -2.01 -8.39
N LYS A 90 14.38 -0.81 -7.87
CA LYS A 90 13.69 -0.28 -6.69
C LYS A 90 12.23 0.03 -6.97
N GLN A 91 11.92 0.67 -8.11
CA GLN A 91 10.55 0.98 -8.53
C GLN A 91 9.69 -0.30 -8.57
N LYS A 92 10.11 -1.33 -9.31
CA LYS A 92 9.31 -2.55 -9.47
C LYS A 92 9.15 -3.34 -8.16
N ASN A 93 10.19 -3.40 -7.32
CA ASN A 93 10.15 -4.20 -6.10
C ASN A 93 9.38 -3.51 -4.99
N ALA A 94 9.39 -2.18 -4.96
CA ALA A 94 8.71 -1.39 -3.94
C ALA A 94 7.24 -1.09 -4.29
N PHE A 95 6.84 -1.21 -5.55
CA PHE A 95 5.48 -0.85 -5.95
C PHE A 95 4.41 -1.72 -5.28
N PRO A 96 4.48 -3.07 -5.30
CA PRO A 96 3.49 -3.89 -4.61
C PRO A 96 3.32 -3.58 -3.10
N PRO A 97 4.39 -3.56 -2.26
CA PRO A 97 4.21 -3.25 -0.84
C PRO A 97 3.75 -1.81 -0.61
N ASN A 98 4.25 -0.83 -1.36
CA ASN A 98 3.81 0.56 -1.19
C ASN A 98 2.34 0.75 -1.56
N PHE A 99 1.86 0.04 -2.58
CA PHE A 99 0.45 0.08 -2.98
C PHE A 99 -0.45 -0.47 -1.87
N ILE A 100 -0.11 -1.63 -1.30
CA ILE A 100 -0.86 -2.21 -0.16
C ILE A 100 -0.84 -1.27 1.05
N HIS A 101 0.33 -0.74 1.43
CA HIS A 101 0.42 0.20 2.55
C HIS A 101 -0.41 1.47 2.32
N SER A 102 -0.59 1.90 1.06
CA SER A 102 -1.46 3.04 0.75
C SER A 102 -2.94 2.72 0.97
N LEU A 103 -3.36 1.47 0.74
CA LEU A 103 -4.71 1.00 1.04
C LEU A 103 -4.92 0.84 2.56
N ASP A 104 -3.95 0.32 3.29
CA ASP A 104 -3.99 0.23 4.76
C ASP A 104 -4.14 1.63 5.38
N SER A 105 -3.38 2.60 4.85
CA SER A 105 -3.47 4.00 5.28
C SER A 105 -4.83 4.63 4.95
N THR A 106 -5.40 4.27 3.79
CA THR A 106 -6.73 4.71 3.38
C THR A 106 -7.80 4.15 4.31
N HIS A 107 -7.75 2.86 4.62
CA HIS A 107 -8.68 2.19 5.54
C HIS A 107 -8.60 2.76 6.96
N MET A 108 -7.39 2.99 7.46
CA MET A 108 -7.15 3.65 8.74
C MET A 108 -7.81 5.03 8.79
N MET A 109 -7.63 5.85 7.76
CA MET A 109 -8.20 7.20 7.69
C MET A 109 -9.74 7.17 7.58
N MET A 110 -10.30 6.28 6.77
CA MET A 110 -11.75 6.07 6.69
C MET A 110 -12.33 5.63 8.04
N THR A 111 -11.66 4.71 8.73
CA THR A 111 -12.06 4.24 10.07
C THR A 111 -12.02 5.36 11.10
N ALA A 112 -10.97 6.19 11.07
CA ALA A 112 -10.86 7.36 11.94
C ALA A 112 -12.03 8.33 11.74
N LEU A 113 -12.38 8.63 10.48
CA LEU A 113 -13.51 9.51 10.14
C LEU A 113 -14.86 8.91 10.56
N GLY A 114 -15.05 7.60 10.36
CA GLY A 114 -16.25 6.89 10.82
C GLY A 114 -16.38 6.90 12.34
N CYS A 115 -15.28 6.67 13.07
CA CYS A 115 -15.25 6.73 14.53
C CYS A 115 -15.55 8.15 15.04
N TYR A 116 -14.95 9.17 14.43
CA TYR A 116 -15.23 10.57 14.76
C TYR A 116 -16.70 10.92 14.58
N SER A 117 -17.30 10.49 13.46
CA SER A 117 -18.73 10.71 13.17
C SER A 117 -19.66 10.00 14.16
N ALA A 118 -19.22 8.87 14.72
CA ALA A 118 -19.93 8.12 15.76
C ALA A 118 -19.63 8.62 17.19
N GLY A 119 -18.82 9.68 17.35
CA GLY A 119 -18.48 10.27 18.65
C GLY A 119 -17.42 9.47 19.44
N LEU A 120 -16.62 8.65 18.78
CA LEU A 120 -15.57 7.84 19.41
C LEU A 120 -14.22 8.58 19.40
N THR A 121 -13.50 8.50 20.51
CA THR A 121 -12.06 8.76 20.53
C THR A 121 -11.36 7.63 19.79
N TYR A 122 -10.60 7.96 18.75
CA TYR A 122 -9.85 7.00 17.94
C TYR A 122 -8.39 7.42 17.82
N VAL A 123 -7.48 6.46 17.97
CA VAL A 123 -6.05 6.62 17.70
C VAL A 123 -5.58 5.39 16.93
N SER A 124 -4.67 5.58 15.97
CA SER A 124 -4.05 4.49 15.25
C SER A 124 -2.53 4.54 15.34
N VAL A 125 -1.93 3.35 15.41
CA VAL A 125 -0.50 3.13 15.17
C VAL A 125 -0.40 2.07 14.08
N HIS A 126 -0.30 2.53 12.83
CA HIS A 126 -0.39 1.66 11.65
C HIS A 126 -1.67 0.79 11.66
N ASP A 127 -1.52 -0.53 11.72
CA ASP A 127 -2.59 -1.54 11.72
C ASP A 127 -3.25 -1.74 13.09
N CYS A 128 -2.79 -1.01 14.12
CA CYS A 128 -3.33 -1.09 15.47
C CYS A 128 -4.29 0.08 15.75
N PHE A 129 -5.55 -0.23 16.04
CA PHE A 129 -6.61 0.77 16.29
C PHE A 129 -7.04 0.80 17.76
N TRP A 130 -7.04 1.98 18.37
CA TRP A 130 -7.26 2.19 19.80
C TRP A 130 -8.46 3.11 20.04
N THR A 131 -9.25 2.77 21.06
CA THR A 131 -10.39 3.55 21.55
C THR A 131 -10.62 3.25 23.04
N HIS A 132 -11.63 3.87 23.67
CA HIS A 132 -12.01 3.54 25.05
C HIS A 132 -12.63 2.13 25.13
N ALA A 133 -12.43 1.44 26.25
CA ALA A 133 -12.90 0.05 26.42
C ALA A 133 -14.41 -0.13 26.14
N LEU A 134 -15.23 0.86 26.51
CA LEU A 134 -16.68 0.84 26.29
C LEU A 134 -17.07 0.93 24.81
N THR A 135 -16.21 1.50 23.95
CA THR A 135 -16.51 1.80 22.54
C THR A 135 -15.84 0.84 21.56
N VAL A 136 -15.19 -0.22 22.05
CA VAL A 136 -14.48 -1.21 21.23
C VAL A 136 -15.42 -1.91 20.23
N ASP A 137 -16.62 -2.32 20.66
CA ASP A 137 -17.57 -2.99 19.78
C ASP A 137 -18.06 -2.08 18.64
N THR A 138 -18.32 -0.81 18.95
CA THR A 138 -18.68 0.20 17.96
C THR A 138 -17.54 0.48 16.99
N MET A 139 -16.30 0.61 17.49
CA MET A 139 -15.11 0.77 16.63
C MET A 139 -14.92 -0.44 15.71
N ASN A 140 -15.10 -1.66 16.22
CA ASN A 140 -14.98 -2.89 15.42
C ASN A 140 -16.01 -2.94 14.29
N LYS A 141 -17.25 -2.50 14.58
CA LYS A 141 -18.30 -2.38 13.55
C LYS A 141 -17.89 -1.39 12.47
N VAL A 142 -17.50 -0.16 12.86
CA VAL A 142 -17.05 0.88 11.92
C VAL A 142 -15.86 0.40 11.09
N CYS A 143 -14.85 -0.21 11.73
CA CYS A 143 -13.66 -0.74 11.07
C CYS A 143 -14.01 -1.72 9.94
N ARG A 144 -14.92 -2.68 10.21
CA ARG A 144 -15.37 -3.65 9.20
C ARG A 144 -16.22 -3.01 8.10
N GLU A 145 -17.09 -2.07 8.45
CA GLU A 145 -17.89 -1.32 7.47
C GLU A 145 -16.99 -0.54 6.51
N GLN A 146 -15.98 0.17 7.03
CA GLN A 146 -15.03 0.92 6.21
C GLN A 146 -14.13 -0.01 5.40
N PHE A 147 -13.81 -1.19 5.92
CA PHE A 147 -13.06 -2.20 5.19
C PHE A 147 -13.83 -2.68 3.96
N VAL A 148 -15.10 -3.05 4.14
CA VAL A 148 -15.99 -3.46 3.04
C VAL A 148 -16.17 -2.29 2.08
N ALA A 149 -16.47 -1.09 2.56
CA ALA A 149 -16.66 0.09 1.72
C ALA A 149 -15.42 0.43 0.86
N LEU A 150 -14.21 0.24 1.39
CA LEU A 150 -12.97 0.42 0.62
C LEU A 150 -12.83 -0.66 -0.45
N HIS A 151 -12.89 -1.94 -0.07
CA HIS A 151 -12.61 -3.05 -0.98
C HIS A 151 -13.76 -3.43 -1.93
N SER A 152 -14.96 -2.87 -1.71
CA SER A 152 -16.07 -2.93 -2.68
C SER A 152 -15.88 -1.98 -3.87
N GLN A 153 -14.94 -1.03 -3.79
CA GLN A 153 -14.60 -0.16 -4.91
C GLN A 153 -13.77 -0.91 -5.97
N PRO A 154 -13.87 -0.53 -7.26
CA PRO A 154 -13.10 -1.15 -8.34
C PRO A 154 -11.64 -0.67 -8.37
N ILE A 155 -10.93 -0.79 -7.25
CA ILE A 155 -9.59 -0.20 -7.00
C ILE A 155 -8.58 -0.55 -8.10
N LEU A 156 -8.55 -1.82 -8.55
CA LEU A 156 -7.59 -2.26 -9.56
C LEU A 156 -7.90 -1.70 -10.95
N GLN A 157 -9.19 -1.57 -11.28
CA GLN A 157 -9.64 -0.98 -12.53
C GLN A 157 -9.36 0.53 -12.53
N GLU A 158 -9.61 1.22 -11.42
CA GLU A 158 -9.28 2.63 -11.26
C GLU A 158 -7.77 2.88 -11.38
N LEU A 159 -6.95 2.05 -10.71
CA LEU A 159 -5.50 2.08 -10.87
C LEU A 159 -5.09 1.87 -12.32
N SER A 160 -5.63 0.85 -12.99
CA SER A 160 -5.33 0.58 -14.40
C SER A 160 -5.67 1.76 -15.30
N ASN A 161 -6.88 2.34 -15.14
CA ASN A 161 -7.32 3.51 -15.88
C ASN A 161 -6.38 4.70 -15.69
N PHE A 162 -6.00 4.99 -14.44
CA PHE A 162 -5.05 6.04 -14.12
C PHE A 162 -3.69 5.81 -14.79
N LEU A 163 -3.15 4.59 -14.72
CA LEU A 163 -1.86 4.25 -15.34
C LEU A 163 -1.92 4.35 -16.88
N LEU A 164 -3.03 3.93 -17.49
CA LEU A 164 -3.26 4.06 -18.92
C LEU A 164 -3.34 5.52 -19.36
N GLU A 165 -4.10 6.33 -18.64
CA GLU A 165 -4.22 7.76 -18.92
C GLU A 165 -2.88 8.48 -18.77
N LYS A 166 -2.11 8.17 -17.71
CA LYS A 166 -0.85 8.85 -17.43
C LYS A 166 0.30 8.42 -18.33
N TYR A 167 0.45 7.12 -18.59
CA TYR A 167 1.63 6.58 -19.28
C TYR A 167 1.35 6.10 -20.72
N CYS A 168 0.09 6.02 -21.13
CA CYS A 168 -0.31 5.53 -22.46
C CYS A 168 -1.16 6.51 -23.29
N SER A 169 -1.20 7.79 -22.90
CA SER A 169 -1.95 8.83 -23.63
C SER A 169 -1.21 9.37 -24.87
N SER A 170 0.12 9.36 -24.88
CA SER A 170 0.92 9.78 -26.04
C SER A 170 1.50 8.60 -26.81
N LEU A 171 1.21 8.53 -28.11
CA LEU A 171 1.79 7.55 -29.01
C LEU A 171 3.28 7.88 -29.25
N PRO A 172 4.19 6.91 -29.08
CA PRO A 172 5.57 7.09 -29.51
C PRO A 172 5.60 7.35 -31.02
N SER A 173 6.28 8.42 -31.44
CA SER A 173 6.32 8.88 -32.84
C SER A 173 7.00 7.89 -33.82
N ASP A 174 7.76 6.92 -33.31
CA ASP A 174 8.48 5.94 -34.11
C ASP A 174 8.06 4.49 -33.75
N THR A 175 7.35 3.88 -34.69
CA THR A 175 6.73 2.55 -34.58
C THR A 175 7.72 1.38 -34.70
N ARG A 176 8.98 1.63 -35.11
CA ARG A 176 10.00 0.57 -35.33
C ARG A 176 10.97 0.36 -34.17
N THR A 177 10.90 1.17 -33.13
CA THR A 177 11.87 1.15 -32.03
C THR A 177 11.44 0.19 -30.90
N LYS A 178 12.41 -0.43 -30.21
CA LYS A 178 12.17 -1.25 -28.99
C LYS A 178 11.23 -0.58 -27.97
N LYS A 179 11.28 0.75 -27.88
CA LYS A 179 10.38 1.59 -27.08
C LYS A 179 8.90 1.42 -27.44
N TYR A 180 8.57 1.31 -28.73
CA TYR A 180 7.19 1.10 -29.17
C TYR A 180 6.67 -0.29 -28.77
N GLN A 181 7.53 -1.32 -28.84
CA GLN A 181 7.18 -2.66 -28.37
C GLN A 181 6.93 -2.67 -26.85
N GLU A 182 7.78 -2.00 -26.06
CA GLU A 182 7.59 -1.87 -24.60
C GLU A 182 6.32 -1.08 -24.26
N TYR A 183 6.03 -0.01 -25.00
CA TYR A 183 4.78 0.74 -24.88
C TYR A 183 3.55 -0.13 -25.16
N ARG A 184 3.55 -0.88 -26.28
CA ARG A 184 2.44 -1.80 -26.60
C ARG A 184 2.27 -2.87 -25.51
N LYS A 185 3.38 -3.42 -24.99
CA LYS A 185 3.35 -4.40 -23.90
C LYS A 185 2.75 -3.80 -22.64
N LEU A 186 3.14 -2.57 -22.27
CA LEU A 186 2.60 -1.85 -21.11
C LEU A 186 1.09 -1.65 -21.26
N ARG A 187 0.64 -1.12 -22.40
CA ARG A 187 -0.78 -0.88 -22.65
C ARG A 187 -1.62 -2.15 -22.57
N LEU A 188 -1.14 -3.26 -23.15
CA LEU A 188 -1.82 -4.56 -23.08
C LEU A 188 -1.86 -5.12 -21.66
N LEU A 189 -0.76 -4.98 -20.92
CA LEU A 189 -0.68 -5.43 -19.52
C LEU A 189 -1.66 -4.66 -18.64
N LEU A 190 -1.69 -3.33 -18.76
CA LEU A 190 -2.58 -2.49 -17.96
C LEU A 190 -4.06 -2.76 -18.30
N ALA A 191 -4.39 -2.94 -19.58
CA ALA A 191 -5.75 -3.29 -20.01
C ALA A 191 -6.25 -4.64 -19.47
N ASN A 192 -5.33 -5.59 -19.23
CA ASN A 192 -5.65 -6.91 -18.69
C ASN A 192 -5.50 -6.92 -17.16
N VAL A 193 -6.47 -6.31 -16.47
CA VAL A 193 -6.52 -6.33 -14.99
C VAL A 193 -6.78 -7.77 -14.51
N PRO A 194 -6.00 -8.29 -13.52
CA PRO A 194 -6.24 -9.60 -12.93
C PRO A 194 -7.69 -9.74 -12.44
N GLN A 195 -8.34 -10.86 -12.76
CA GLN A 195 -9.68 -11.14 -12.28
C GLN A 195 -9.65 -11.41 -10.77
N THR A 196 -10.49 -10.71 -10.03
CA THR A 196 -10.73 -10.99 -8.62
C THR A 196 -11.51 -12.30 -8.49
N GLY A 197 -11.09 -13.18 -7.58
CA GLY A 197 -11.83 -14.41 -7.27
C GLY A 197 -13.23 -14.12 -6.71
N GLN A 198 -14.11 -15.13 -6.74
CA GLN A 198 -15.44 -15.05 -6.14
C GLN A 198 -15.32 -15.13 -4.61
N PHE A 199 -15.07 -13.99 -3.96
CA PHE A 199 -15.24 -13.86 -2.52
C PHE A 199 -16.28 -12.78 -2.27
N GLU A 200 -17.39 -13.19 -1.67
CA GLU A 200 -18.42 -12.24 -1.25
C GLU A 200 -17.93 -11.48 -0.01
N LEU A 201 -17.59 -10.22 -0.20
CA LEU A 201 -17.46 -9.23 0.87
C LEU A 201 -18.86 -8.96 1.45
N SER A 202 -19.47 -9.95 2.09
CA SER A 202 -20.80 -9.79 2.69
C SER A 202 -20.69 -8.99 3.99
N ALA A 203 -21.67 -8.12 4.22
CA ALA A 203 -21.78 -7.27 5.41
C ALA A 203 -22.16 -8.04 6.70
N ASN A 204 -22.17 -9.39 6.68
CA ASN A 204 -22.65 -10.18 7.80
C ASN A 204 -21.51 -10.44 8.81
N PRO A 205 -21.54 -9.84 10.02
CA PRO A 205 -20.36 -9.69 10.89
C PRO A 205 -19.97 -10.93 11.71
N THR A 206 -20.57 -12.09 11.43
CA THR A 206 -20.58 -13.20 12.40
C THR A 206 -19.41 -14.18 12.25
N THR A 207 -18.72 -14.22 11.11
CA THR A 207 -17.68 -15.23 10.90
C THR A 207 -16.46 -14.65 10.20
N THR A 208 -15.42 -14.37 10.97
CA THR A 208 -14.06 -14.92 10.77
C THR A 208 -13.19 -14.33 11.88
N LEU A 209 -12.96 -15.12 12.93
CA LEU A 209 -11.77 -15.14 13.78
C LEU A 209 -10.85 -13.89 13.81
N LEU A 210 -11.38 -12.73 14.16
CA LEU A 210 -10.63 -11.77 14.99
C LEU A 210 -10.59 -12.40 16.38
N LEU A 211 -9.58 -13.25 16.62
CA LEU A 211 -9.32 -13.80 17.95
C LEU A 211 -8.97 -12.63 18.89
N PHE A 212 -9.99 -12.03 19.48
CA PHE A 212 -9.88 -11.15 20.63
C PHE A 212 -9.38 -12.01 21.79
N ARG A 213 -8.07 -12.14 21.94
CA ARG A 213 -7.52 -12.58 23.22
C ARG A 213 -7.72 -11.44 24.21
N THR A 214 -8.79 -11.53 24.99
CA THR A 214 -8.84 -10.93 26.32
C THR A 214 -7.60 -11.39 27.07
N ALA A 215 -6.77 -10.45 27.51
CA ALA A 215 -5.56 -10.74 28.26
C ALA A 215 -5.93 -11.14 29.70
N GLU A 216 -6.41 -12.36 29.90
CA GLU A 216 -6.31 -13.07 31.19
C GLU A 216 -4.95 -13.79 31.29
N ARG A 217 -3.85 -13.02 31.20
CA ARG A 217 -2.53 -13.48 31.66
C ARG A 217 -1.96 -12.54 32.73
N ARG A 218 -2.72 -12.37 33.82
CA ARG A 218 -2.12 -12.23 35.14
C ARG A 218 -1.65 -13.61 35.57
N SER A 219 -0.34 -13.89 35.55
CA SER A 219 0.35 -14.94 36.35
C SER A 219 1.69 -15.45 35.78
N GLN A 220 2.25 -14.88 34.70
CA GLN A 220 3.54 -15.35 34.16
C GLN A 220 4.68 -14.32 34.13
N PHE A 221 4.45 -13.07 34.56
CA PHE A 221 5.52 -12.06 34.67
C PHE A 221 5.97 -11.75 36.11
N GLU A 222 5.34 -12.36 37.12
CA GLU A 222 5.68 -12.21 38.55
C GLU A 222 6.57 -13.36 39.10
N ARG A 223 7.23 -14.14 38.25
CA ARG A 223 8.16 -15.22 38.69
C ARG A 223 9.58 -15.11 38.12
N GLN A 224 10.02 -13.89 37.78
CA GLN A 224 11.43 -13.64 37.42
C GLN A 224 12.09 -12.54 38.26
N HIS A 225 11.46 -12.11 39.34
CA HIS A 225 12.12 -11.41 40.43
C HIS A 225 11.67 -12.03 41.74
N ASP A 226 12.29 -13.17 42.06
CA ASP A 226 12.64 -13.66 43.40
C ASP A 226 13.77 -14.68 43.23
#